data_AF-A0A2T6G3J1-F1
#
_entry.id   AF-A0A2T6G3J1-F1
#
_cell.length_a   1.000
_cell.length_b   1.000
_cell.length_c   1.000
_cell.angle_alpha   90.00
_cell.angle_beta   90.00
_cell.angle_gamma   90.00
#
_symmetry.space_group_name_H-M   'P 1'
#
loop_
_entity.id
_entity.type
_entity.pdbx_description
1 polymer ?
#
loop_
_entity_poly.entity_id
_entity_poly.type
_entity_poly.pdbx_seq_one_letter_code
_entity_poly.pdbx_strand_id
1 'polypeptide(L)'
;MTPFAKTPQPPYYAVIFSSQRSEGDRGYVNMAEKMVSLASNQPGFLGVESVRDVDGFGITVSYWESLDAIRNWKANEAHLGAQEKGKTIWYDNYITRICRVEREYSLKEV
;
A
#
# COMPACT_ATOMS: atom_id res chain seq x y z
N MET A 1 2.92 -13.90 12.76
CA MET A 1 3.66 -13.07 11.79
C MET A 1 3.74 -11.67 12.34
N THR A 2 4.86 -10.98 12.16
CA THR A 2 4.99 -9.57 12.57
C THR A 2 4.21 -8.68 11.61
N PRO A 3 3.68 -7.53 12.05
CA PRO A 3 3.06 -6.56 11.14
C PRO A 3 4.10 -5.82 10.29
N PHE A 4 5.38 -5.87 10.67
CA PHE A 4 6.48 -5.21 9.97
C PHE A 4 6.87 -5.94 8.70
N ALA A 5 7.07 -5.18 7.61
CA ALA A 5 7.59 -5.71 6.35
C ALA A 5 9.08 -6.11 6.48
N LYS A 6 9.47 -7.19 5.80
CA LYS A 6 10.87 -7.64 5.74
C LYS A 6 11.56 -7.00 4.54
N THR A 7 12.10 -5.81 4.75
CA THR A 7 12.82 -5.04 3.74
C THR A 7 14.30 -5.43 3.64
N PRO A 8 14.92 -5.32 2.45
CA PRO A 8 16.37 -5.44 2.31
C PRO A 8 17.05 -4.19 2.85
N GLN A 9 18.38 -4.23 2.97
CA GLN A 9 19.15 -3.03 3.33
C GLN A 9 18.86 -1.88 2.34
N PRO A 10 18.60 -0.65 2.83
CA PRO A 10 18.42 0.53 1.99
C PRO A 10 19.56 0.75 0.97
N PRO A 11 19.29 1.40 -0.19
CA PRO A 11 18.05 2.11 -0.48
C PRO A 11 16.97 1.24 -1.14
N TYR A 12 15.72 1.55 -0.81
CA TYR A 12 14.52 1.06 -1.48
C TYR A 12 13.46 2.18 -1.46
N TYR A 13 12.25 1.92 -1.96
CA TYR A 13 11.18 2.91 -2.04
C TYR A 13 9.97 2.53 -1.18
N ALA A 14 9.31 3.54 -0.64
CA ALA A 14 8.04 3.41 0.07
C ALA A 14 6.95 4.19 -0.69
N VAL A 15 5.82 3.53 -0.93
CA VAL A 15 4.58 4.14 -1.42
C VAL A 15 3.62 4.24 -0.25
N ILE A 16 3.40 5.46 0.22
CA ILE A 16 2.54 5.77 1.37
C ILE A 16 1.19 6.23 0.83
N PHE A 17 0.15 5.45 1.11
CA PHE A 17 -1.24 5.74 0.77
C PHE A 17 -2.01 6.07 2.04
N SER A 18 -2.31 7.36 2.24
CA SER A 18 -3.19 7.83 3.31
C SER A 18 -4.58 8.05 2.76
N SER A 19 -5.62 7.53 3.42
CA SER A 19 -7.00 7.53 2.89
C SER A 19 -8.04 7.73 3.97
N GLN A 20 -9.07 8.52 3.65
CA GLN A 20 -10.32 8.62 4.40
C GLN A 20 -11.38 7.78 3.70
N ARG A 21 -11.99 6.82 4.41
CA ARG A 21 -13.09 6.03 3.86
C ARG A 21 -14.39 6.82 3.86
N SER A 22 -15.19 6.61 2.81
CA SER A 22 -16.61 6.95 2.81
C SER A 22 -17.38 6.02 3.74
N GLU A 23 -18.53 6.48 4.24
CA GLU A 23 -19.40 5.65 5.08
C GLU A 23 -19.86 4.35 4.35
N GLY A 24 -20.01 3.28 5.14
CA GLY A 24 -20.45 1.96 4.70
C GLY A 24 -19.30 1.04 4.25
N ASP A 25 -19.38 -0.24 4.61
CA ASP A 25 -18.29 -1.17 4.31
C ASP A 25 -18.17 -1.50 2.82
N ARG A 26 -19.31 -1.58 2.10
CA ARG A 26 -19.41 -1.70 0.63
C ARG A 26 -18.38 -2.63 -0.04
N GLY A 27 -17.96 -3.71 0.64
CA GLY A 27 -16.98 -4.68 0.14
C GLY A 27 -15.52 -4.19 0.13
N TYR A 28 -15.23 -3.09 0.83
CA TYR A 28 -13.91 -2.47 0.91
C TYR A 28 -12.84 -3.42 1.42
N VAL A 29 -13.11 -4.11 2.53
CA VAL A 29 -12.12 -5.00 3.19
C VAL A 29 -11.64 -6.07 2.20
N ASN A 30 -12.57 -6.77 1.56
CA ASN A 30 -12.25 -7.79 0.56
C ASN A 30 -11.42 -7.24 -0.61
N MET A 31 -11.73 -6.01 -1.05
CA MET A 31 -10.97 -5.38 -2.13
C MET A 31 -9.57 -4.94 -1.67
N ALA A 32 -9.45 -4.40 -0.45
CA ALA A 32 -8.18 -3.99 0.13
C ALA A 32 -7.24 -5.20 0.29
N GLU A 33 -7.75 -6.31 0.80
CA GLU A 33 -7.02 -7.58 0.88
C GLU A 33 -6.61 -8.09 -0.50
N LYS A 34 -7.51 -8.02 -1.49
CA LYS A 34 -7.19 -8.39 -2.87
C LYS A 34 -6.09 -7.50 -3.47
N MET A 35 -6.11 -6.20 -3.21
CA MET A 35 -5.06 -5.29 -3.70
C MET A 35 -3.70 -5.59 -3.07
N VAL A 36 -3.67 -5.90 -1.78
CA VAL A 36 -2.43 -6.35 -1.11
C VAL A 36 -1.93 -7.66 -1.73
N SER A 37 -2.81 -8.63 -1.94
CA SER A 37 -2.45 -9.90 -2.57
C SER A 37 -1.90 -9.72 -3.98
N LEU A 38 -2.51 -8.84 -4.80
CA LEU A 38 -2.00 -8.56 -6.14
C LEU A 38 -0.66 -7.83 -6.13
N ALA A 39 -0.50 -6.84 -5.23
CA ALA A 39 0.77 -6.14 -5.04
C ALA A 39 1.88 -7.13 -4.64
N SER A 40 1.59 -8.09 -3.75
CA SER A 40 2.57 -9.10 -3.33
C SER A 40 3.06 -10.04 -4.43
N ASN A 41 2.33 -10.12 -5.55
CA ASN A 41 2.73 -10.91 -6.72
C ASN A 41 3.51 -10.08 -7.74
N GLN A 42 3.70 -8.77 -7.52
CA GLN A 42 4.45 -7.94 -8.46
C GLN A 42 5.96 -8.12 -8.25
N PRO A 43 6.74 -8.21 -9.35
CA PRO A 43 8.20 -8.10 -9.26
C PRO A 43 8.61 -6.82 -8.52
N GLY A 44 9.55 -6.98 -7.59
CA GLY A 44 10.07 -5.87 -6.81
C GLY A 44 9.22 -5.40 -5.64
N PHE A 45 8.12 -6.07 -5.30
CA PHE A 45 7.41 -5.85 -4.05
C PHE A 45 8.18 -6.44 -2.86
N LEU A 46 8.38 -5.64 -1.82
CA LEU A 46 9.18 -6.00 -0.64
C LEU A 46 8.33 -6.23 0.61
N GLY A 47 7.09 -5.75 0.61
CA GLY A 47 6.17 -5.91 1.73
C GLY A 47 5.19 -4.77 1.87
N VAL A 48 4.28 -4.89 2.83
CA VAL A 48 3.28 -3.86 3.12
C VAL A 48 2.98 -3.82 4.61
N GLU A 49 2.74 -2.62 5.10
CA GLU A 49 2.25 -2.32 6.44
C GLU A 49 0.96 -1.52 6.29
N SER A 50 -0.07 -1.86 7.06
CA SER A 50 -1.35 -1.16 6.99
C SER A 50 -2.02 -1.07 8.35
N VAL A 51 -2.54 0.10 8.65
CA VAL A 51 -3.37 0.36 9.83
C VAL A 51 -4.54 1.24 9.45
N ARG A 52 -5.65 1.05 10.14
CA ARG A 52 -6.87 1.84 9.98
C ARG A 52 -7.52 2.04 11.34
N ASP A 53 -7.98 3.25 11.60
CA ASP A 53 -8.75 3.55 12.80
C ASP A 53 -10.25 3.27 12.61
N VAL A 54 -11.00 3.44 13.70
CA VAL A 54 -12.45 3.23 13.75
C VAL A 54 -13.22 4.30 13.00
N ASP A 55 -12.64 5.49 12.83
CA ASP A 55 -13.22 6.65 12.13
C ASP A 55 -12.98 6.59 10.61
N GLY A 56 -12.32 5.52 10.14
CA GLY A 56 -12.13 5.22 8.74
C GLY A 56 -10.89 5.84 8.10
N PHE A 57 -10.07 6.59 8.84
CA PHE A 57 -8.76 7.04 8.34
C PHE A 57 -7.76 5.88 8.40
N GLY A 58 -6.97 5.71 7.34
CA GLY A 58 -6.01 4.61 7.28
C GLY A 58 -4.80 4.93 6.41
N ILE A 59 -3.70 4.31 6.79
CA ILE A 59 -2.41 4.41 6.13
C ILE A 59 -1.97 3.02 5.70
N THR A 60 -1.65 2.89 4.42
CA THR A 60 -1.01 1.71 3.85
C THR A 60 0.34 2.13 3.28
N VAL A 61 1.43 1.54 3.77
CA VAL A 61 2.77 1.73 3.24
C VAL A 61 3.19 0.45 2.55
N SER A 62 3.48 0.51 1.26
CA SER A 62 4.06 -0.61 0.51
C SER A 62 5.50 -0.31 0.12
N TYR A 63 6.36 -1.32 0.20
CA TYR A 63 7.79 -1.20 -0.04
C TYR A 63 8.17 -1.86 -1.35
N TRP A 64 9.09 -1.22 -2.08
CA TRP A 64 9.42 -1.58 -3.46
C TRP A 64 10.91 -1.42 -3.74
N GLU A 65 11.47 -2.31 -4.54
CA GLU A 65 12.89 -2.28 -4.91
C GLU A 65 13.24 -1.05 -5.76
N SER A 66 12.32 -0.56 -6.58
CA SER A 66 12.59 0.49 -7.57
C SER A 66 11.35 1.31 -7.94
N LEU A 67 11.58 2.50 -8.50
CA LEU A 67 10.51 3.32 -9.09
C LEU A 67 9.86 2.62 -10.29
N ASP A 68 10.59 1.79 -11.03
CA ASP A 68 10.05 1.05 -12.16
C ASP A 68 9.10 -0.07 -11.71
N ALA A 69 9.42 -0.78 -10.62
CA ALA A 69 8.50 -1.72 -9.99
C ALA A 69 7.19 -1.02 -9.55
N ILE A 70 7.28 0.17 -8.96
CA ILE A 70 6.12 0.99 -8.59
C ILE A 70 5.31 1.41 -9.82
N ARG A 71 5.97 1.83 -10.91
CA ARG A 71 5.30 2.22 -12.16
C ARG A 71 4.56 1.02 -12.78
N ASN A 72 5.20 -0.15 -12.81
CA ASN A 72 4.59 -1.38 -13.32
C ASN A 72 3.37 -1.78 -12.50
N TRP A 73 3.46 -1.68 -11.17
CA TRP A 73 2.31 -1.91 -10.30
C TRP A 73 1.18 -0.91 -10.57
N LYS A 74 1.50 0.39 -10.70
CA LYS A 74 0.50 1.41 -10.99
C LYS A 74 -0.23 1.14 -12.32
N ALA A 75 0.48 0.63 -13.32
CA ALA A 75 -0.03 0.30 -14.64
C ALA A 75 -0.80 -1.03 -14.69
N ASN A 76 -0.80 -1.82 -13.62
CA ASN A 76 -1.52 -3.09 -13.55
C ASN A 76 -3.04 -2.84 -13.69
N GLU A 77 -3.68 -3.52 -14.63
CA GLU A 77 -5.10 -3.33 -14.98
C GLU A 77 -6.04 -3.58 -13.80
N ALA A 78 -5.70 -4.50 -12.89
CA ALA A 78 -6.48 -4.75 -11.68
C ALA A 78 -6.40 -3.58 -10.69
N HIS A 79 -5.27 -2.87 -10.66
CA HIS A 79 -5.11 -1.65 -9.87
C HIS A 79 -5.87 -0.47 -10.51
N LEU A 80 -5.96 -0.40 -11.84
CA LEU A 80 -6.77 0.59 -12.54
C LEU A 80 -8.28 0.41 -12.25
N GLY A 81 -8.80 -0.82 -12.34
CA GLY A 81 -10.20 -1.10 -12.00
C GLY A 81 -10.53 -0.87 -10.52
N ALA A 82 -9.56 -1.08 -9.63
CA ALA A 82 -9.67 -0.73 -8.22
C ALA A 82 -9.67 0.78 -7.98
N GLN A 83 -8.86 1.54 -8.72
CA GLN A 83 -8.81 2.99 -8.63
C GLN A 83 -10.11 3.64 -9.11
N GLU A 84 -10.72 3.14 -10.20
CA GLU A 84 -11.98 3.71 -10.70
C GLU A 84 -13.15 3.48 -9.72
N LYS A 85 -13.26 2.27 -9.16
CA LYS A 85 -14.28 1.97 -8.14
C LYS A 85 -13.96 2.62 -6.80
N GLY A 86 -12.69 2.69 -6.42
CA GLY A 86 -12.23 3.29 -5.17
C GLY A 86 -12.48 4.79 -5.10
N LYS A 87 -12.25 5.53 -6.20
CA LYS A 87 -12.51 6.97 -6.31
C LYS A 87 -13.98 7.36 -6.23
N THR A 88 -14.89 6.43 -6.53
CA THR A 88 -16.33 6.71 -6.64
C THR A 88 -17.13 6.13 -5.47
N ILE A 89 -16.59 5.14 -4.74
CA ILE A 89 -17.38 4.37 -3.77
C ILE A 89 -16.72 4.31 -2.38
N TRP A 90 -15.39 4.22 -2.27
CA TRP A 90 -14.76 3.80 -1.01
C TRP A 90 -13.97 4.87 -0.28
N TYR A 91 -13.57 5.94 -0.96
CA TYR A 91 -12.76 6.99 -0.36
C TYR A 91 -13.38 8.36 -0.56
N ASP A 92 -13.51 9.11 0.53
CA ASP A 92 -13.84 10.55 0.47
C ASP A 92 -12.61 11.35 0.01
N ASN A 93 -11.43 10.92 0.44
CA ASN A 93 -10.16 11.50 0.00
C ASN A 93 -9.01 10.51 0.18
N TYR A 94 -7.93 10.69 -0.60
CA TYR A 94 -6.67 10.00 -0.38
C TYR A 94 -5.48 10.81 -0.90
N ILE A 95 -4.30 10.52 -0.36
CA ILE A 95 -3.02 11.05 -0.83
C ILE A 95 -2.02 9.91 -0.97
N THR A 96 -1.37 9.82 -2.12
CA THR A 96 -0.25 8.90 -2.34
C THR A 96 1.07 9.67 -2.39
N ARG A 97 2.06 9.23 -1.62
CA ARG A 97 3.43 9.76 -1.64
C ARG A 97 4.39 8.62 -1.98
N ILE A 98 5.41 8.92 -2.77
CA ILE A 98 6.49 7.98 -3.10
C ILE A 98 7.78 8.57 -2.55
N CYS A 99 8.47 7.82 -1.71
CA CYS A 99 9.66 8.27 -1.00
C CYS A 99 10.80 7.26 -1.21
N ARG A 100 12.05 7.73 -1.24
CA ARG A 100 13.23 6.85 -1.14
C ARG A 100 13.57 6.66 0.33
N VAL A 101 13.65 5.43 0.77
CA VAL A 101 14.16 5.09 2.11
C VAL A 101 15.68 5.03 2.01
N GLU A 102 16.34 5.95 2.71
CA GLU A 102 17.81 6.01 2.74
C GLU A 102 18.39 5.19 3.90
N ARG A 103 17.61 5.04 4.97
CA ARG A 103 18.03 4.43 6.24
C ARG A 103 16.80 3.81 6.91
N GLU A 104 17.00 2.67 7.57
CA GLU A 104 16.03 2.05 8.47
C GLU A 104 16.76 1.57 9.73
N TYR A 105 16.05 1.54 10.86
CA TYR A 105 16.58 1.07 12.13
C TYR A 105 15.50 0.25 12.85
N SER A 106 15.89 -0.86 13.49
CA SER A 106 14.97 -1.69 14.25
C SER A 106 15.60 -2.11 15.59
N LEU A 107 14.76 -2.29 16.62
CA LEU A 107 15.20 -2.83 17.92
C LEU A 107 15.48 -4.34 17.89
N LYS A 108 14.89 -5.03 16.90
CA LYS A 108 15.01 -6.47 16.68
C LYS A 108 15.14 -6.69 15.17
N GLU A 109 15.84 -7.73 14.75
CA GLU A 109 15.81 -8.15 13.34
C GLU A 109 14.36 -8.51 12.95
N VAL A 110 13.89 -7.92 11.85
CA VAL A 110 12.52 -8.09 11.31
C VAL A 110 12.51 -9.17 10.25
#